data_AF-A0A7Y2FKM0-F1
#
_entry.id   AF-A0A7Y2FKM0-F1
#
_cell.length_a   1.000
_cell.length_b   1.000
_cell.length_c   1.000
_cell.angle_alpha   90.00
_cell.angle_beta   90.00
_cell.angle_gamma   90.00
#
_symmetry.space_group_name_H-M   'P 1'
#
loop_
_entity.id
_entity.type
_entity.pdbx_description
1 polymer ?
#
loop_
_entity_poly.entity_id
_entity_poly.type
_entity_poly.pdbx_seq_one_letter_code
_entity_poly.pdbx_strand_id
1 'polypeptide(L)'
;MRTFILVLLAVSMFFACGNEESDTLMEIKGEPAELSIVTGVNFYDVNGSPIGKIGNPNTLTNENLAVHPIPGDGKVTFQNLNGNGLDFWVLPVEKNKDFETVDYNTINFDYPTSILDSLHVMRGNTDLTSLKVSLDFFDAGYYRLFVEDREGNKTIENIYHDPELTANEIIVFLNSEF
;
A
#
# COMPACT_ATOMS: atom_id res chain seq x y z
N MET A 1 -16.34 -27.97 63.64
CA MET A 1 -15.49 -27.77 62.44
C MET A 1 -15.70 -28.86 61.37
N ARG A 2 -16.94 -29.21 61.02
CA ARG A 2 -17.26 -30.07 59.86
C ARG A 2 -18.35 -29.47 58.96
N THR A 3 -19.15 -28.56 59.50
CA THR A 3 -20.20 -27.82 58.77
C THR A 3 -19.66 -26.62 57.98
N PHE A 4 -18.45 -26.15 58.26
CA PHE A 4 -17.84 -24.99 57.56
C PHE A 4 -17.19 -25.36 56.22
N ILE A 5 -16.87 -26.65 56.02
CA ILE A 5 -16.21 -27.15 54.80
C ILE A 5 -17.22 -27.33 53.66
N LEU A 6 -18.49 -27.61 53.97
CA LEU A 6 -19.54 -27.81 52.96
C LEU A 6 -20.01 -26.49 52.31
N VAL A 7 -19.89 -25.36 53.01
CA VAL A 7 -20.22 -24.04 52.44
C VAL A 7 -19.11 -23.54 51.50
N LEU A 8 -17.85 -23.92 51.76
CA LEU A 8 -16.72 -23.52 50.91
C LEU A 8 -16.69 -24.25 49.56
N LEU A 9 -17.26 -25.47 49.47
CA LEU A 9 -17.31 -26.25 48.23
C LEU A 9 -18.49 -25.87 47.31
N ALA A 10 -19.49 -25.15 47.81
CA ALA A 10 -20.67 -24.74 47.04
C ALA A 10 -20.48 -23.39 46.30
N VAL A 11 -19.45 -22.62 46.67
CA VAL A 11 -19.16 -21.29 46.08
C VAL A 11 -18.23 -21.39 44.86
N SER A 12 -17.54 -22.50 44.64
CA SER A 12 -16.62 -22.67 43.51
C SER A 12 -17.30 -23.08 42.18
N MET A 13 -18.63 -23.28 42.16
CA MET A 13 -19.35 -23.69 40.94
C MET A 13 -19.88 -22.54 40.07
N PHE A 14 -19.62 -21.27 40.43
CA PHE A 14 -20.10 -20.11 39.65
C PHE A 14 -19.03 -19.39 38.83
N PHE A 15 -17.82 -19.94 38.68
CA PHE A 15 -16.75 -19.39 37.83
C PHE A 15 -16.40 -20.29 36.63
N ALA A 16 -17.37 -21.04 36.11
CA ALA A 16 -17.30 -21.63 34.78
C ALA A 16 -18.20 -20.85 33.82
N CYS A 17 -17.98 -19.53 33.74
CA CYS A 17 -18.35 -18.80 32.54
C CYS A 17 -17.22 -19.10 31.55
N GLY A 18 -17.41 -20.15 30.75
CA GLY A 18 -16.67 -20.27 29.51
C GLY A 18 -16.97 -19.01 28.73
N ASN A 19 -15.98 -18.15 28.56
CA ASN A 19 -15.96 -17.28 27.40
C ASN A 19 -15.96 -18.27 26.23
N GLU A 20 -17.14 -18.50 25.66
CA GLU A 20 -17.21 -18.80 24.25
C GLU A 20 -16.35 -17.73 23.60
N GLU A 21 -15.23 -18.15 23.02
CA GLU A 21 -14.58 -17.37 21.99
C GLU A 21 -15.67 -17.13 20.96
N SER A 22 -16.36 -16.00 21.13
CA SER A 22 -16.92 -15.29 20.01
C SER A 22 -15.79 -15.30 19.01
N ASP A 23 -15.99 -15.98 17.88
CA ASP A 23 -15.41 -15.56 16.62
C ASP A 23 -15.79 -14.08 16.49
N THR A 24 -15.04 -13.21 17.18
CA THR A 24 -14.79 -11.87 16.75
C THR A 24 -14.08 -12.10 15.43
N LEU A 25 -14.90 -12.22 14.37
CA LEU A 25 -14.57 -11.71 13.05
C LEU A 25 -13.65 -10.53 13.31
N MET A 26 -12.38 -10.65 12.94
CA MET A 26 -11.42 -9.57 13.08
C MET A 26 -12.14 -8.31 12.62
N GLU A 27 -12.41 -7.40 13.56
CA GLU A 27 -12.91 -6.08 13.24
C GLU A 27 -11.85 -5.52 12.30
N ILE A 28 -12.19 -5.39 11.01
CA ILE A 28 -11.29 -4.87 9.99
C ILE A 28 -10.89 -3.49 10.47
N LYS A 29 -9.72 -3.38 11.10
CA LYS A 29 -9.15 -2.12 11.53
C LYS A 29 -8.50 -1.50 10.29
N GLY A 30 -9.34 -0.84 9.49
CA GLY A 30 -8.91 0.13 8.52
C GLY A 30 -9.91 0.40 7.40
N GLU A 31 -9.79 1.55 6.75
CA GLU A 31 -10.52 1.87 5.51
C GLU A 31 -9.72 1.41 4.27
N PRO A 32 -10.37 0.87 3.22
CA PRO A 32 -9.65 0.41 2.02
C PRO A 32 -8.81 1.49 1.30
N ALA A 33 -9.17 2.76 1.52
CA ALA A 33 -8.49 3.94 1.01
C ALA A 33 -7.34 4.42 1.91
N GLU A 34 -6.94 3.63 2.91
CA GLU A 34 -5.87 4.05 3.81
C GLU A 34 -4.55 4.26 3.06
N LEU A 35 -3.97 5.43 3.32
CA LEU A 35 -2.71 5.86 2.72
C LEU A 35 -1.56 4.89 3.05
N SER A 36 -1.65 4.23 4.21
CA SER A 36 -0.64 3.37 4.81
C SER A 36 -0.64 1.92 4.30
N ILE A 37 -1.60 1.51 3.46
CA ILE A 37 -1.72 0.11 3.02
C ILE A 37 -1.62 -0.06 1.50
N VAL A 38 -1.05 -1.18 1.06
CA VAL A 38 -1.08 -1.65 -0.34
C VAL A 38 -1.73 -3.02 -0.43
N THR A 39 -2.57 -3.19 -1.44
CA THR A 39 -3.42 -4.37 -1.62
C THR A 39 -3.11 -5.14 -2.92
N GLY A 40 -2.11 -4.65 -3.65
CA GLY A 40 -1.62 -5.23 -4.89
C GLY A 40 -0.67 -4.25 -5.60
N VAL A 41 -0.06 -4.71 -6.68
CA VAL A 41 0.87 -3.94 -7.50
C VAL A 41 0.50 -4.10 -8.99
N ASN A 42 0.41 -3.00 -9.72
CA ASN A 42 0.34 -3.02 -11.19
C ASN A 42 1.77 -3.11 -11.74
N PHE A 43 1.95 -3.85 -12.83
CA PHE A 43 3.24 -3.96 -13.50
C PHE A 43 3.25 -3.20 -14.83
N TYR A 44 4.32 -2.44 -15.05
CA TYR A 44 4.53 -1.64 -16.25
C TYR A 44 5.93 -1.86 -16.80
N ASP A 45 6.04 -1.95 -18.12
CA ASP A 45 7.33 -2.00 -18.80
C ASP A 45 8.04 -0.64 -18.81
N VAL A 46 9.23 -0.59 -19.42
CA VAL A 46 10.07 0.62 -19.51
C VAL A 46 9.45 1.77 -20.33
N ASN A 47 8.34 1.52 -21.02
CA ASN A 47 7.60 2.49 -21.81
C ASN A 47 6.27 2.87 -21.15
N GLY A 48 5.99 2.36 -19.95
CA GLY A 48 4.72 2.57 -19.25
C GLY A 48 3.56 1.71 -19.77
N SER A 49 3.82 0.68 -20.59
CA SER A 49 2.78 -0.24 -21.02
C SER A 49 2.46 -1.25 -19.92
N PRO A 50 1.18 -1.52 -19.61
CA PRO A 50 0.81 -2.49 -18.58
C PRO A 50 1.19 -3.90 -19.05
N ILE A 51 1.90 -4.64 -18.19
CA ILE A 51 2.36 -6.01 -18.46
C ILE A 51 1.76 -7.04 -17.49
N GLY A 52 0.99 -6.59 -16.50
CA GLY A 52 0.29 -7.46 -15.57
C GLY A 52 -0.06 -6.76 -14.27
N LYS A 53 -0.54 -7.53 -13.30
CA LYS A 53 -0.73 -7.09 -11.92
C LYS A 53 -0.69 -8.29 -10.98
N ILE A 54 -0.54 -8.02 -9.70
CA ILE A 54 -0.68 -8.97 -8.61
C ILE A 54 -1.59 -8.40 -7.53
N GLY A 55 -2.40 -9.24 -6.89
CA GLY A 55 -3.42 -8.81 -5.92
C GLY A 55 -4.50 -7.91 -6.54
N ASN A 56 -5.11 -7.06 -5.73
CA ASN A 56 -6.10 -6.06 -6.14
C ASN A 56 -5.60 -4.65 -5.80
N PRO A 57 -4.81 -4.00 -6.69
CA PRO A 57 -4.08 -2.78 -6.36
C PRO A 57 -5.01 -1.59 -6.06
N ASN A 58 -4.92 -1.03 -4.86
CA ASN A 58 -5.52 0.24 -4.47
C ASN A 58 -4.73 1.42 -5.04
N THR A 59 -4.97 1.69 -6.32
CA THR A 59 -4.22 2.65 -7.16
C THR A 59 -5.18 3.60 -7.87
N LEU A 60 -4.65 4.72 -8.34
CA LEU A 60 -5.38 5.71 -9.13
C LEU A 60 -4.59 5.98 -10.40
N THR A 61 -5.17 5.71 -11.57
CA THR A 61 -4.51 5.92 -12.85
C THR A 61 -5.05 7.16 -13.55
N ASN A 62 -4.17 7.90 -14.23
CA ASN A 62 -4.54 9.02 -15.09
C ASN A 62 -3.87 8.84 -16.45
N GLU A 63 -4.59 9.11 -17.53
CA GLU A 63 -4.07 8.91 -18.90
C GLU A 63 -2.89 9.83 -19.26
N ASN A 64 -2.71 10.94 -18.53
CA ASN A 64 -1.68 11.94 -18.78
C ASN A 64 -0.49 11.83 -17.82
N LEU A 65 -0.58 10.99 -16.80
CA LEU A 65 0.49 10.77 -15.82
C LEU A 65 0.86 9.29 -15.77
N ALA A 66 2.15 9.00 -15.88
CA ALA A 66 2.65 7.64 -15.88
C ALA A 66 3.79 7.46 -14.88
N VAL A 67 3.85 6.26 -14.31
CA VAL A 67 4.91 5.82 -13.39
C VAL A 67 5.44 4.48 -13.88
N HIS A 68 6.71 4.43 -14.29
CA HIS A 68 7.27 3.22 -14.91
C HIS A 68 8.81 3.17 -14.89
N PRO A 69 9.43 1.99 -15.05
CA PRO A 69 8.83 0.66 -14.97
C PRO A 69 8.42 0.28 -13.54
N ILE A 70 7.52 -0.69 -13.41
CA ILE A 70 7.15 -1.33 -12.13
C ILE A 70 7.08 -2.85 -12.33
N PRO A 71 7.84 -3.67 -11.56
CA PRO A 71 9.01 -3.24 -10.80
C PRO A 71 10.11 -2.70 -11.71
N GLY A 72 10.92 -1.78 -11.19
CA GLY A 72 12.11 -1.27 -11.86
C GLY A 72 13.39 -1.75 -11.19
N ASP A 73 14.49 -1.80 -11.94
CA ASP A 73 15.83 -2.12 -11.42
C ASP A 73 16.42 -0.92 -10.65
N GLY A 74 15.85 -0.63 -9.48
CA GLY A 74 16.26 0.47 -8.60
C GLY A 74 15.93 1.87 -9.13
N LYS A 75 15.16 1.99 -10.21
CA LYS A 75 14.79 3.29 -10.81
C LYS A 75 13.34 3.30 -11.26
N VAL A 76 12.70 4.45 -11.07
CA VAL A 76 11.36 4.72 -11.56
C VAL A 76 11.36 6.06 -12.31
N THR A 77 10.48 6.18 -13.29
CA THR A 77 10.26 7.39 -14.07
C THR A 77 8.87 7.90 -13.76
N PHE A 78 8.80 9.16 -13.33
CA PHE A 78 7.56 9.93 -13.28
C PHE A 78 7.43 10.73 -14.56
N GLN A 79 6.29 10.63 -15.23
CA GLN A 79 6.10 11.24 -16.54
C GLN A 79 4.74 11.94 -16.63
N ASN A 80 4.75 13.14 -17.19
CA ASN A 80 3.58 13.91 -17.59
C ASN A 80 3.56 14.01 -19.14
N LEU A 81 2.54 13.42 -19.76
CA LEU A 81 2.38 13.36 -21.21
C LEU A 81 1.83 14.65 -21.81
N ASN A 82 1.22 15.52 -21.01
CA ASN A 82 0.71 16.83 -21.43
C ASN A 82 1.79 17.93 -21.41
N GLY A 83 2.99 17.61 -20.92
CA GLY A 83 4.13 18.53 -20.98
C GLY A 83 4.22 19.53 -19.83
N ASN A 84 3.39 19.38 -18.80
CA ASN A 84 3.46 20.19 -17.60
C ASN A 84 4.46 19.61 -16.59
N GLY A 85 4.94 20.46 -15.68
CA GLY A 85 5.71 20.01 -14.52
C GLY A 85 4.89 19.10 -13.59
N LEU A 86 5.58 18.39 -12.71
CA LEU A 86 5.00 17.46 -11.74
C LEU A 86 5.62 17.62 -10.37
N ASP A 87 4.83 17.32 -9.34
CA ASP A 87 5.26 17.05 -7.98
C ASP A 87 5.12 15.55 -7.73
N PHE A 88 6.01 14.98 -6.90
CA PHE A 88 5.92 13.57 -6.53
C PHE A 88 6.29 13.31 -5.08
N TRP A 89 5.73 12.24 -4.53
CA TRP A 89 6.05 11.72 -3.20
C TRP A 89 6.22 10.20 -3.26
N VAL A 90 7.13 9.68 -2.43
CA VAL A 90 7.32 8.25 -2.18
C VAL A 90 7.10 8.01 -0.70
N LEU A 91 6.14 7.14 -0.38
CA LEU A 91 5.74 6.84 0.99
C LEU A 91 5.96 5.35 1.28
N PRO A 92 6.53 4.97 2.43
CA PRO A 92 6.56 3.59 2.87
C PRO A 92 5.15 3.17 3.29
N VAL A 93 4.78 1.93 3.00
CA VAL A 93 3.43 1.40 3.21
C VAL A 93 3.49 -0.08 3.55
N GLU A 94 2.45 -0.58 4.23
CA GLU A 94 2.37 -1.99 4.62
C GLU A 94 1.47 -2.77 3.67
N LYS A 95 1.80 -4.04 3.41
CA LYS A 95 0.93 -4.93 2.66
C LYS A 95 -0.31 -5.29 3.49
N ASN A 96 -1.49 -5.23 2.88
CA ASN A 96 -2.73 -5.70 3.47
C ASN A 96 -3.54 -6.53 2.46
N LYS A 97 -3.93 -7.76 2.84
CA LYS A 97 -4.71 -8.68 2.00
C LYS A 97 -6.21 -8.67 2.27
N ASP A 98 -6.64 -8.06 3.36
CA ASP A 98 -8.04 -8.14 3.82
C ASP A 98 -9.00 -7.39 2.88
N PHE A 99 -8.46 -6.59 1.94
CA PHE A 99 -9.22 -5.78 0.99
C PHE A 99 -9.15 -6.28 -0.46
N GLU A 100 -8.79 -7.55 -0.68
CA GLU A 100 -8.69 -8.15 -2.02
C GLU A 100 -9.99 -8.04 -2.84
N THR A 101 -11.16 -7.97 -2.21
CA THR A 101 -12.47 -7.90 -2.90
C THR A 101 -13.03 -6.48 -3.08
N VAL A 102 -12.30 -5.44 -2.69
CA VAL A 102 -12.79 -4.05 -2.76
C VAL A 102 -12.78 -3.54 -4.21
N ASP A 103 -13.83 -2.81 -4.61
CA ASP A 103 -13.86 -2.08 -5.88
C ASP A 103 -13.26 -0.67 -5.75
N TYR A 104 -11.97 -0.56 -6.04
CA TYR A 104 -11.24 0.71 -5.92
C TYR A 104 -11.64 1.77 -6.94
N ASN A 105 -12.39 1.44 -8.00
CA ASN A 105 -12.89 2.45 -8.93
C ASN A 105 -13.95 3.37 -8.31
N THR A 106 -14.52 2.93 -7.18
CA THR A 106 -15.54 3.68 -6.43
C THR A 106 -14.96 4.46 -5.25
N ILE A 107 -13.65 4.31 -5.00
CA ILE A 107 -12.97 4.92 -3.88
C ILE A 107 -12.36 6.26 -4.30
N ASN A 108 -12.55 7.29 -3.48
CA ASN A 108 -11.91 8.58 -3.68
C ASN A 108 -10.53 8.61 -2.99
N PHE A 109 -9.48 8.72 -3.79
CA PHE A 109 -8.11 8.86 -3.31
C PHE A 109 -7.71 10.34 -3.26
N ASP A 110 -8.28 11.10 -2.32
CA ASP A 110 -7.94 12.50 -2.12
C ASP A 110 -7.24 12.72 -0.78
N TYR A 111 -5.90 12.78 -0.85
CA TYR A 111 -5.05 13.02 0.30
C TYR A 111 -4.55 14.47 0.29
N PRO A 112 -4.66 15.20 1.41
CA PRO A 112 -4.07 16.53 1.52
C PRO A 112 -2.55 16.47 1.38
N THR A 113 -1.97 17.42 0.65
CA THR A 113 -0.51 17.55 0.50
C THR A 113 0.21 17.61 1.85
N SER A 114 -0.40 18.22 2.87
CA SER A 114 0.16 18.27 4.22
C SER A 114 0.34 16.89 4.86
N ILE A 115 -0.54 15.93 4.54
CA ILE A 115 -0.41 14.55 5.01
C ILE A 115 0.71 13.84 4.24
N LEU A 116 0.77 13.99 2.91
CA LEU A 116 1.86 13.44 2.09
C LEU A 116 3.22 13.99 2.52
N ASP A 117 3.31 15.30 2.78
CA ASP A 117 4.50 15.97 3.28
C ASP A 117 4.93 15.48 4.67
N SER A 118 4.03 14.92 5.47
CA SER A 118 4.36 14.38 6.80
C SER A 118 4.81 12.91 6.80
N LEU A 119 4.49 12.15 5.74
CA LEU A 119 4.69 10.69 5.70
C LEU A 119 5.72 10.23 4.66
N HIS A 120 6.13 11.10 3.74
CA HIS A 120 7.07 10.73 2.69
C HIS A 120 8.45 10.39 3.23
N VAL A 121 9.11 9.45 2.55
CA VAL A 121 10.56 9.23 2.65
C VAL A 121 11.31 9.96 1.54
N MET A 122 10.62 10.32 0.46
CA MET A 122 11.15 11.17 -0.60
C MET A 122 10.06 12.05 -1.19
N ARG A 123 10.42 13.29 -1.49
CA ARG A 123 9.61 14.24 -2.24
C ARG A 123 10.49 14.94 -3.26
N GLY A 124 9.91 15.26 -4.41
CA GLY A 124 10.55 16.17 -5.35
C GLY A 124 9.55 16.81 -6.29
N ASN A 125 10.07 17.64 -7.17
CA ASN A 125 9.32 18.27 -8.24
C ASN A 125 10.22 18.48 -9.45
N THR A 126 9.60 18.68 -10.60
CA THR A 126 10.29 19.09 -11.81
C THR A 126 9.36 19.91 -12.70
N ASP A 127 9.94 20.82 -13.48
CA ASP A 127 9.25 21.47 -14.59
C ASP A 127 9.42 20.70 -15.90
N LEU A 128 10.17 19.59 -15.88
CA LEU A 128 10.30 18.68 -17.01
C LEU A 128 9.08 17.78 -17.13
N THR A 129 8.86 17.28 -18.34
CA THR A 129 7.79 16.32 -18.65
C THR A 129 8.09 14.91 -18.12
N SER A 130 9.34 14.64 -17.73
CA SER A 130 9.72 13.38 -17.13
C SER A 130 10.88 13.56 -16.17
N LEU A 131 10.88 12.76 -15.11
CA LEU A 131 11.94 12.70 -14.12
C LEU A 131 12.22 11.24 -13.78
N LYS A 132 13.47 10.81 -13.95
CA LYS A 132 13.94 9.53 -13.45
C LYS A 132 14.47 9.68 -12.04
N VAL A 133 13.97 8.87 -11.13
CA VAL A 133 14.31 8.83 -9.71
C VAL A 133 14.98 7.51 -9.40
N SER A 134 16.11 7.57 -8.69
CA SER A 134 16.78 6.39 -8.14
C SER A 134 16.15 6.04 -6.79
N LEU A 135 15.93 4.76 -6.59
CA LEU A 135 15.45 4.13 -5.37
C LEU A 135 16.58 3.41 -4.63
N ASP A 136 17.83 3.53 -5.07
CA ASP A 136 18.98 2.75 -4.55
C ASP A 136 19.28 2.99 -3.06
N PHE A 137 18.68 4.01 -2.44
CA PHE A 137 18.82 4.35 -1.02
C PHE A 137 17.64 3.88 -0.16
N PHE A 138 16.67 3.20 -0.76
CA PHE A 138 15.47 2.73 -0.08
C PHE A 138 15.72 1.30 0.41
N ASP A 139 15.22 0.99 1.60
CA ASP A 139 15.23 -0.37 2.11
C ASP A 139 14.28 -1.26 1.30
N ALA A 140 14.44 -2.57 1.43
CA ALA A 140 13.48 -3.51 0.84
C ALA A 140 12.09 -3.33 1.47
N GLY A 141 11.04 -3.19 0.66
CA GLY A 141 9.69 -2.97 1.15
C GLY A 141 8.70 -2.46 0.11
N TYR A 142 7.46 -2.28 0.56
CA TYR A 142 6.40 -1.69 -0.24
C TYR A 142 6.41 -0.18 -0.12
N TYR A 143 6.22 0.48 -1.26
CA TYR A 143 6.13 1.93 -1.35
C TYR A 143 4.93 2.32 -2.19
N ARG A 144 4.35 3.47 -1.86
CA ARG A 144 3.36 4.15 -2.67
C ARG A 144 3.97 5.38 -3.31
N LEU A 145 3.74 5.50 -4.62
CA LEU A 145 4.22 6.57 -5.47
C LEU A 145 3.04 7.48 -5.79
N PHE A 146 3.13 8.73 -5.37
CA PHE A 146 2.19 9.78 -5.71
C PHE A 146 2.81 10.70 -6.75
N VAL A 147 2.05 11.00 -7.80
CA VAL A 147 2.39 12.02 -8.80
C VAL A 147 1.20 12.94 -8.94
N GLU A 148 1.45 14.24 -8.92
CA GLU A 148 0.46 15.28 -9.18
C GLU A 148 1.00 16.26 -10.20
N ASP A 149 0.19 16.64 -11.18
CA ASP A 149 0.54 17.71 -12.11
C ASP A 149 0.05 19.08 -11.65
N ARG A 150 0.43 20.13 -12.38
CA ARG A 150 0.05 21.51 -12.06
C ARG A 150 -1.45 21.80 -12.22
N GLU A 151 -2.20 20.92 -12.88
CA GLU A 151 -3.65 21.03 -13.04
C GLU A 151 -4.42 20.27 -11.94
N GLY A 152 -3.69 19.59 -11.04
CA GLY A 152 -4.25 18.81 -9.94
C GLY A 152 -4.64 17.39 -10.35
N ASN A 153 -4.25 16.92 -11.54
CA ASN A 153 -4.41 15.53 -11.92
C ASN A 153 -3.43 14.67 -11.11
N LYS A 154 -3.89 13.50 -10.65
CA LYS A 154 -3.13 12.62 -9.77
C LYS A 154 -2.96 11.23 -10.37
N THR A 155 -1.83 10.60 -10.11
CA THR A 155 -1.61 9.16 -10.28
C THR A 155 -0.99 8.60 -9.02
N ILE A 156 -1.48 7.44 -8.60
CA ILE A 156 -1.05 6.71 -7.42
C ILE A 156 -0.74 5.29 -7.84
N GLU A 157 0.51 4.89 -7.68
CA GLU A 157 0.94 3.52 -7.96
C GLU A 157 1.62 2.91 -6.74
N ASN A 158 1.53 1.59 -6.63
CA ASN A 158 2.22 0.83 -5.59
C ASN A 158 3.44 0.16 -6.21
N ILE A 159 4.54 0.06 -5.48
CA ILE A 159 5.71 -0.71 -5.87
C ILE A 159 6.18 -1.59 -4.72
N TYR A 160 6.90 -2.64 -5.05
CA TYR A 160 7.85 -3.27 -4.14
C TYR A 160 9.25 -2.96 -4.65
N HIS A 161 10.13 -2.53 -3.75
CA HIS A 161 11.53 -2.31 -4.02
C HIS A 161 12.35 -3.27 -3.17
N ASP A 162 13.41 -3.83 -3.73
CA ASP A 162 14.45 -4.54 -3.01
C ASP A 162 15.75 -4.36 -3.79
N PRO A 163 16.79 -3.72 -3.20
CA PRO A 163 18.03 -3.44 -3.91
C PRO A 163 18.84 -4.70 -4.24
N GLU A 164 18.51 -5.84 -3.62
CA GLU A 164 19.19 -7.12 -3.83
C GLU A 164 18.51 -7.99 -4.90
N LEU A 165 17.35 -7.58 -5.42
CA LEU A 165 16.57 -8.34 -6.40
C LEU A 165 16.45 -7.60 -7.74
N THR A 166 16.50 -8.35 -8.83
CA THR A 166 16.12 -7.86 -10.17
C THR A 166 14.61 -7.69 -10.29
N ALA A 167 14.14 -6.92 -11.27
CA ALA A 167 12.71 -6.79 -11.57
C ALA A 167 11.98 -8.15 -11.71
N ASN A 168 12.61 -9.13 -12.37
CA ASN A 168 12.02 -10.47 -12.53
C ASN A 168 11.93 -11.24 -11.20
N GLU A 169 12.95 -11.14 -10.35
CA GLU A 169 12.95 -11.76 -9.02
C GLU A 169 11.89 -11.13 -8.12
N ILE A 170 11.69 -9.81 -8.21
CA ILE A 170 10.60 -9.12 -7.53
C ILE A 170 9.23 -9.65 -7.98
N ILE A 171 9.01 -9.86 -9.28
CA ILE A 171 7.75 -10.44 -9.77
C ILE A 171 7.54 -11.85 -9.17
N VAL A 172 8.59 -12.68 -9.14
CA VAL A 172 8.50 -14.03 -8.53
C VAL A 172 8.18 -13.95 -7.04
N PHE A 173 8.87 -13.07 -6.30
CA PHE A 173 8.61 -12.81 -4.89
C PHE A 173 7.15 -12.40 -4.65
N LEU A 174 6.66 -11.41 -5.40
CA LEU A 174 5.30 -10.90 -5.25
C LEU A 174 4.23 -11.95 -5.53
N ASN A 175 4.44 -12.88 -6.47
CA ASN A 175 3.52 -13.98 -6.73
C ASN A 175 3.41 -14.97 -5.55
N SER A 176 4.41 -15.04 -4.67
CA SER A 176 4.32 -15.82 -3.43
C SER A 176 3.68 -15.05 -2.28
N GLU A 177 3.66 -13.72 -2.39
CA GLU A 177 3.24 -12.81 -1.33
C GLU A 177 1.75 -12.47 -1.36
N PHE A 178 1.06 -12.63 -2.49
CA PHE A 178 -0.36 -12.34 -2.70
C PHE A 178 -1.14 -13.61 -3.04
#